data_AF-A0A9R1BEP5-F1
#
_entry.id   AF-A0A9R1BEP5-F1
#
_cell.length_a   1.000
_cell.length_b   1.000
_cell.length_c   1.000
_cell.angle_alpha   90.00
_cell.angle_beta   90.00
_cell.angle_gamma   90.00
#
_symmetry.space_group_name_H-M   'P 1'
#
loop_
_entity.id
_entity.type
_entity.pdbx_description
1 polymer ?
#
loop_
_entity_poly.entity_id
_entity_poly.type
_entity_poly.pdbx_seq_one_letter_code
_entity_poly.pdbx_strand_id
1 'polypeptide(L)' 'MMFQFYKGGVMTGSCGTGLDHGIAAIGYGKTSDGTKYWLLKNSWGTTWGENGYLRMEKDITDKRVFHVP' A
#
# COMPACT_ATOMS: atom_id res chain seq x y z
N MET A 1 -6.92 10.76 2.35
CA MET A 1 -5.87 11.60 2.98
C MET A 1 -4.72 10.79 3.60
N MET A 2 -4.91 9.55 4.08
CA MET A 2 -3.86 8.75 4.72
C MET A 2 -2.70 8.36 3.78
N PHE A 3 -2.96 8.27 2.47
CA PHE A 3 -1.98 7.89 1.45
C PHE A 3 -0.89 8.96 1.22
N GLN A 4 -1.26 10.24 1.16
CA GLN A 4 -0.29 11.32 0.88
C GLN A 4 0.75 11.51 2.00
N PHE A 5 0.40 11.17 3.24
CA PHE A 5 1.26 11.33 4.41
C PHE A 5 1.89 10.03 4.91
N TYR A 6 1.79 8.94 4.14
CA TYR A 6 2.43 7.67 4.50
C TYR A 6 3.94 7.85 4.63
N LYS A 7 4.51 7.42 5.76
CA LYS A 7 5.95 7.48 6.05
C LYS A 7 6.58 6.11 6.30
N GLY A 8 5.78 5.06 6.54
CA GLY A 8 6.29 3.70 6.80
C GLY A 8 5.30 2.78 7.51
N GLY A 9 5.62 1.49 7.52
CA GLY A 9 4.82 0.44 8.15
C GLY A 9 3.80 -0.22 7.21
N VAL A 10 3.16 -1.30 7.64
CA VAL A 10 2.10 -1.90 6.81
C VAL A 10 0.85 -1.04 6.97
N MET A 11 0.36 -0.46 5.88
CA MET A 11 -0.95 0.18 5.89
C MET A 11 -2.04 -0.89 6.02
N THR A 12 -2.62 -0.94 7.22
CA THR A 12 -3.74 -1.80 7.61
C THR A 12 -4.99 -0.90 7.74
N GLY A 13 -5.92 -0.96 6.80
CA GLY A 13 -7.16 -0.17 6.91
C GLY A 13 -7.84 0.17 5.59
N SER A 14 -9.07 0.67 5.69
CA SER A 14 -9.86 1.17 4.58
C SER A 14 -9.22 2.43 4.01
N CYS A 15 -8.41 2.29 2.96
CA CYS A 15 -8.21 3.41 2.05
C CYS A 15 -9.57 3.71 1.42
N GLY A 16 -9.99 4.98 1.41
CA GLY A 16 -11.29 5.36 0.88
C GLY A 16 -11.49 4.81 -0.53
N THR A 17 -12.72 4.45 -0.89
CA THR A 17 -13.05 3.87 -2.21
C THR A 17 -12.93 4.86 -3.37
N GLY A 18 -12.43 6.06 -3.13
CA GLY A 18 -12.05 7.01 -4.17
C GLY A 18 -10.75 6.56 -4.82
N LEU A 19 -10.86 5.74 -5.85
CA LEU A 19 -9.75 5.36 -6.73
C LEU A 19 -9.40 6.57 -7.61
N ASP A 20 -8.48 7.41 -7.15
CA ASP A 20 -7.98 8.57 -7.89
C ASP A 20 -6.52 8.42 -8.32
N HIS A 21 -5.80 7.39 -7.87
CA HIS A 21 -4.38 7.21 -8.14
C HIS A 21 -3.96 5.74 -8.31
N GLY A 22 -3.32 5.44 -9.44
CA GLY A 22 -2.78 4.11 -9.75
C GLY A 22 -1.36 3.92 -9.22
N ILE A 23 -1.13 2.81 -8.52
CA ILE A 23 0.18 2.37 -8.03
C ILE A 23 0.44 0.93 -8.46
N ALA A 24 1.70 0.61 -8.77
CA ALA A 24 2.05 -0.69 -9.31
C ALA A 24 2.41 -1.66 -8.17
N ALA A 25 1.76 -2.83 -8.13
CA ALA A 25 2.22 -3.94 -7.30
C ALA A 25 3.47 -4.57 -7.93
N ILE A 26 4.57 -4.57 -7.19
CA ILE A 26 5.87 -5.08 -7.67
C ILE A 26 6.36 -6.29 -6.88
N GLY A 27 5.65 -6.67 -5.82
CA GLY A 27 6.00 -7.83 -5.00
C GLY A 27 5.07 -8.01 -3.81
N TYR A 28 5.37 -9.01 -2.99
CA TYR A 28 4.67 -9.30 -1.73
C TYR A 28 5.66 -9.82 -0.70
N GLY A 29 5.27 -9.73 0.57
CA GLY A 29 6.09 -10.19 1.69
C GLY A 29 5.28 -10.47 2.93
N LYS A 30 5.99 -10.78 4.01
CA LYS A 30 5.45 -11.03 5.34
C LYS A 30 6.33 -10.33 6.36
N THR A 31 5.73 -9.58 7.29
CA THR A 31 6.44 -8.97 8.42
C THR A 31 6.77 -10.02 9.49
N SER A 32 7.63 -9.65 10.45
CA SER A 32 8.08 -10.56 11.52
C SER A 32 6.96 -11.03 12.46
N ASP A 33 5.91 -10.23 12.62
CA ASP A 33 4.68 -10.55 13.37
C ASP A 33 3.69 -11.42 12.56
N GLY A 34 3.98 -11.62 11.28
CA GLY A 34 3.23 -12.50 10.40
C GLY A 34 2.23 -11.81 9.46
N THR A 35 2.12 -10.49 9.49
CA THR A 35 1.24 -9.72 8.59
C THR A 35 1.73 -9.82 7.15
N LYS A 36 0.87 -10.25 6.22
CA LYS A 36 1.20 -10.32 4.79
C LYS A 36 0.94 -8.98 4.14
N TYR A 37 1.85 -8.55 3.27
CA TYR A 37 1.71 -7.28 2.56
C TYR A 37 2.05 -7.40 1.07
N TRP A 38 1.43 -6.53 0.28
CA TRP A 38 1.87 -6.14 -1.05
C TRP A 38 2.92 -5.04 -0.95
N LEU A 39 3.96 -5.15 -1.76
CA LEU A 39 4.91 -4.09 -2.00
C LEU A 39 4.49 -3.33 -3.25
N LEU A 40 4.14 -2.07 -3.06
CA LEU A 40 3.62 -1.18 -4.09
C LEU A 40 4.65 -0.09 -4.38
N LYS A 41 4.89 0.20 -5.66
CA LYS A 41 5.74 1.29 -6.11
C LYS A 41 4.88 2.48 -6.55
N ASN A 42 5.19 3.65 -6.00
CA ASN A 42 4.55 4.91 -6.38
C ASN A 42 5.45 5.74 -7.31
N SER A 43 4.88 6.72 -7.98
CA SER A 43 5.56 7.64 -8.92
C SER A 43 5.87 9.01 -8.33
N TRP A 44 5.68 9.21 -7.02
CA TRP A 44 5.88 10.48 -6.32
C TRP A 44 7.32 10.73 -5.83
N GLY A 45 8.29 9.97 -6.35
CA GLY A 45 9.69 10.08 -5.94
C GLY A 45 9.99 9.41 -4.60
N THR A 46 11.25 9.51 -4.18
CA THR A 46 11.79 8.78 -3.01
C THR A 46 11.50 9.44 -1.67
N THR A 47 11.02 10.68 -1.67
CA THR A 47 10.68 11.43 -0.43
C THR A 47 9.34 10.99 0.18
N TRP A 48 8.55 10.21 -0.55
CA TRP A 48 7.26 9.71 -0.11
C TRP A 48 7.35 8.25 0.36
N GLY A 49 6.64 7.90 1.43
CA GLY A 49 6.63 6.54 1.96
C GLY A 49 8.00 6.02 2.34
N GLU A 50 8.24 4.75 2.01
CA GLU A 50 9.49 4.06 2.34
C GLU A 50 10.41 4.08 1.12
N ASN A 51 10.97 5.25 0.80
CA ASN A 51 11.76 5.48 -0.42
C ASN A 51 10.95 5.33 -1.72
N GLY A 52 9.71 5.80 -1.74
CA GLY A 52 8.78 5.69 -2.88
C GLY A 52 7.96 4.41 -2.90
N TYR A 53 8.13 3.55 -1.90
CA TYR A 53 7.41 2.30 -1.75
C TYR A 53 6.37 2.36 -0.65
N LEU A 54 5.35 1.52 -0.80
CA LEU A 54 4.27 1.34 0.15
C LEU A 54 4.10 -0.15 0.44
N ARG A 55 3.95 -0.48 1.72
CA ARG A 55 3.53 -1.81 2.16
C ARG A 55 2.06 -1.76 2.53
N MET A 56 1.23 -2.51 1.80
CA MET A 56 -0.21 -2.58 2.04
C MET A 56 -0.60 -3.98 2.46
N GLU A 57 -1.45 -4.12 3.47
CA GLU A 57 -1.90 -5.44 3.91
C GLU A 57 -2.59 -6.21 2.77
N LYS A 58 -2.18 -7.45 2.55
CA LYS A 58 -2.65 -8.29 1.44
C LYS A 58 -3.96 -8.99 1.75
N ASP A 59 -4.17 -9.37 3.00
CA ASP A 59 -5.31 -10.18 3.44
C ASP A 59 -6.43 -9.29 4.03
N ILE A 60 -6.70 -8.13 3.42
CA ILE A 60 -7.81 -7.27 3.81
C ILE A 60 -9.14 -7.82 3.28
N THR A 61 -10.18 -7.78 4.11
CA THR A 61 -11.52 -8.28 3.79
C THR A 61 -12.25 -7.44 2.74
N ASP A 62 -11.93 -6.15 2.61
CA ASP A 62 -12.54 -5.26 1.62
C ASP A 62 -11.64 -5.10 0.37
N LYS A 63 -11.96 -5.86 -0.68
CA LYS A 63 -11.25 -5.82 -1.97
C LYS A 63 -11.56 -4.56 -2.79
N ARG A 64 -12.57 -3.75 -2.42
CA ARG A 64 -12.94 -2.52 -3.17
C ARG A 64 -11.93 -1.40 -2.97
N VAL A 65 -11.04 -1.57 -1.99
CA VAL A 65 -9.95 -0.65 -1.68
C VAL A 65 -8.80 -0.78 -2.69
N PHE A 66 -8.66 -1.94 -3.36
CA PHE A 66 -7.52 -2.19 -4.24
C PHE A 66 -7.90 -3.11 -5.40
N HIS A 67 -7.84 -2.58 -6.62
CA HIS A 67 -7.98 -3.35 -7.84
C HIS A 67 -6.59 -3.62 -8.42
N VAL A 68 -6.12 -4.87 -8.30
CA VAL A 68 -4.96 -5.37 -9.05
C VAL A 68 -5.53 -6.07 -10.28
N PRO A 69 -5.27 -5.59 -11.51
CA PRO A 69 -5.62 -6.32 -12.71
C PRO A 69 -4.86 -7.65 -12.82
#